data_AF-A0A7X6VH67-F1
#
_entry.id   AF-A0A7X6VH67-F1
#
_cell.length_a   1.000
_cell.length_b   1.000
_cell.length_c   1.000
_cell.angle_alpha   90.00
_cell.angle_beta   90.00
_cell.angle_gamma   90.00
#
_symmetry.space_group_name_H-M   'P 1'
#
loop_
_entity.id
_entity.type
_entity.pdbx_description
1 polymer ?
#
loop_
_entity_poly.entity_id
_entity_poly.type
_entity_poly.pdbx_seq_one_letter_code
_entity_poly.pdbx_strand_id
1 'polypeptide(L)'
;MKDVSQKKAADKARRDLRAVEKRMAELDKIIFKLYEDSALGRISEERYIAMSNGYEFEQSALKDKHTALSEQLDKATEAYENIDSFMSLIDRHTEIKELNAKILNEFIDKIIVHEKTENPDGSKSQRVDIYYKFIGYIDIRDMLGLQMEQLCDE
;
A
#
# COMPACT_ATOMS: atom_id res chain seq x y z
N MET A 1 -2.89 -8.35 -18.86
CA MET A 1 -2.74 -9.64 -18.13
C MET A 1 -2.32 -9.47 -16.66
N LYS A 2 -1.52 -8.45 -16.29
CA LYS A 2 -1.10 -8.21 -14.90
C LYS A 2 -2.24 -7.79 -13.95
N ASP A 3 -3.15 -6.90 -14.38
CA ASP A 3 -4.29 -6.44 -13.55
C ASP A 3 -5.26 -7.55 -13.13
N VAL A 4 -5.56 -8.49 -14.04
CA VAL A 4 -6.46 -9.61 -13.74
C VAL A 4 -5.84 -10.56 -12.70
N SER A 5 -4.51 -10.68 -12.68
CA SER A 5 -3.80 -11.51 -11.72
C SER A 5 -3.75 -10.85 -10.34
N GLN A 6 -3.51 -9.54 -10.26
CA GLN A 6 -3.52 -8.79 -9.00
C GLN A 6 -4.91 -8.76 -8.37
N LYS A 7 -5.97 -8.54 -9.16
CA LYS A 7 -7.36 -8.57 -8.67
C LYS A 7 -7.73 -9.93 -8.08
N LYS A 8 -7.40 -11.04 -8.76
CA LYS A 8 -7.64 -12.39 -8.25
C LYS A 8 -6.87 -12.69 -6.95
N ALA A 9 -5.65 -12.18 -6.83
CA ALA A 9 -4.85 -12.32 -5.60
C ALA A 9 -5.46 -11.53 -4.43
N ALA A 10 -5.92 -10.30 -4.66
CA ALA A 10 -6.62 -9.50 -3.67
C ALA A 10 -7.95 -10.15 -3.23
N ASP A 11 -8.74 -10.67 -4.17
CA ASP A 11 -9.99 -11.38 -3.85
C ASP A 11 -9.75 -12.66 -3.04
N LYS A 12 -8.62 -13.34 -3.25
CA LYS A 12 -8.22 -14.48 -2.43
C LYS A 12 -7.82 -14.03 -1.03
N ALA A 13 -6.96 -13.02 -0.91
CA ALA A 13 -6.52 -12.48 0.38
C ALA A 13 -7.71 -11.98 1.22
N ARG A 14 -8.71 -11.30 0.62
CA ARG A 14 -9.94 -10.88 1.30
C ARG A 14 -10.76 -12.07 1.83
N ARG A 15 -10.84 -13.17 1.08
CA ARG A 15 -11.53 -14.40 1.53
C ARG A 15 -10.78 -15.07 2.68
N ASP A 16 -9.46 -15.17 2.57
CA ASP A 16 -8.62 -15.77 3.61
C ASP A 16 -8.68 -14.94 4.90
N LEU A 17 -8.70 -13.61 4.80
CA LEU A 17 -8.85 -12.70 5.94
C LEU A 17 -10.19 -12.90 6.68
N ARG A 18 -11.30 -12.96 5.94
CA ARG A 18 -12.62 -13.27 6.53
C ARG A 18 -12.67 -14.64 7.21
N ALA A 19 -11.97 -15.64 6.66
CA ALA A 19 -11.90 -16.97 7.27
C ALA A 19 -11.09 -16.95 8.58
N VAL A 20 -9.99 -16.18 8.62
CA VAL A 20 -9.18 -15.95 9.82
C VAL A 20 -10.01 -15.25 10.90
N GLU A 21 -10.69 -14.16 10.56
CA GLU A 21 -11.55 -13.42 11.50
C GLU A 21 -12.66 -14.30 12.08
N LYS A 22 -13.30 -15.13 11.23
CA LYS A 22 -14.31 -16.09 11.68
C LYS A 22 -13.72 -17.08 12.68
N ARG A 23 -12.53 -17.63 12.39
CA ARG A 23 -11.88 -18.61 13.28
C ARG A 23 -11.46 -17.98 14.60
N MET A 24 -10.96 -16.74 14.60
CA MET A 24 -10.65 -16.00 15.82
C MET A 24 -11.89 -15.81 16.68
N ALA A 25 -13.03 -15.41 16.10
CA ALA A 25 -14.29 -15.26 16.82
C ALA A 25 -14.86 -16.60 17.35
N GLU A 26 -14.58 -17.72 16.67
CA GLU A 26 -14.88 -19.06 17.18
C GLU A 26 -14.01 -19.42 18.39
N LEU A 27 -12.70 -19.12 18.32
CA LEU A 27 -11.77 -19.34 19.43
C LEU A 27 -12.18 -18.53 20.67
N ASP A 28 -12.59 -17.27 20.50
CA ASP A 28 -13.07 -16.45 21.62
C ASP A 28 -14.24 -17.11 22.35
N LYS A 29 -15.19 -17.68 21.60
CA LYS A 29 -16.34 -18.41 22.18
C LYS A 29 -15.91 -19.69 22.89
N ILE A 30 -14.92 -20.40 22.34
CA ILE A 30 -14.37 -21.62 22.94
C ILE A 30 -13.65 -21.30 24.24
N ILE A 31 -12.80 -20.28 24.25
CA ILE A 31 -12.05 -19.84 25.42
C ILE A 31 -13.00 -19.35 26.52
N PHE A 32 -14.02 -18.57 26.16
CA PHE A 32 -15.03 -18.12 27.11
C PHE A 32 -15.74 -19.29 27.81
N LYS A 33 -16.20 -20.29 27.04
CA LYS A 33 -16.81 -21.50 27.61
C LYS A 33 -15.85 -22.33 28.45
N LEU A 34 -14.59 -22.44 28.02
CA LEU A 34 -13.55 -23.16 28.74
C LEU A 34 -13.32 -22.53 30.13
N TYR A 35 -13.35 -21.19 30.20
CA TYR A 35 -13.28 -20.46 31.47
C TYR A 35 -14.52 -20.71 32.33
N GLU A 36 -15.72 -20.66 31.76
CA GLU A 36 -16.97 -20.96 32.49
C GLU A 36 -16.96 -22.37 33.09
N ASP A 37 -16.57 -23.38 32.32
CA ASP A 37 -16.50 -24.77 32.78
C ASP A 37 -15.43 -24.96 33.86
N SER A 38 -14.31 -24.21 33.79
CA SER A 38 -13.31 -24.19 34.86
C SER A 38 -13.84 -23.55 36.14
N ALA A 39 -14.52 -22.40 36.03
CA ALA A 39 -15.09 -21.69 37.17
C ALA A 39 -16.19 -22.49 37.88
N LEU A 40 -16.93 -23.31 37.13
CA LEU A 40 -17.93 -24.26 37.66
C LEU A 40 -17.33 -25.57 38.18
N GLY A 41 -16.00 -25.74 38.11
CA GLY A 41 -15.31 -26.94 38.57
C GLY A 41 -15.57 -28.20 37.73
N ARG A 42 -16.09 -28.05 36.50
CA ARG A 42 -16.36 -29.17 35.59
C ARG A 42 -15.10 -29.73 34.96
N ILE A 43 -14.04 -28.94 34.92
CA ILE A 43 -12.69 -29.34 34.50
C ILE A 43 -11.68 -28.97 35.58
N SER A 44 -10.59 -29.74 35.68
CA SER A 44 -9.49 -29.38 36.56
C SER A 44 -8.68 -28.20 36.01
N GLU A 45 -8.05 -27.46 36.91
CA GLU A 45 -7.16 -26.35 36.56
C GLU A 45 -6.01 -26.78 35.64
N GLU A 46 -5.38 -27.93 35.91
CA GLU A 46 -4.35 -28.50 35.02
C GLU A 46 -4.85 -28.69 33.58
N ARG A 47 -6.09 -29.18 33.43
CA ARG A 47 -6.68 -29.40 32.11
C ARG A 47 -7.05 -28.08 31.44
N TYR A 48 -7.53 -27.10 32.20
CA TYR A 48 -7.77 -25.75 31.71
C TYR A 48 -6.49 -25.16 31.11
N ILE A 49 -5.38 -25.16 31.87
CA ILE A 49 -4.08 -24.62 31.43
C ILE A 49 -3.59 -25.33 30.16
N ALA A 50 -3.66 -26.65 30.13
CA ALA A 50 -3.22 -27.42 28.97
C ALA A 50 -4.02 -27.07 27.69
N MET A 51 -5.34 -26.89 27.80
CA MET A 51 -6.20 -26.56 26.65
C MET A 51 -6.13 -25.09 26.26
N SER A 52 -6.10 -24.17 27.22
CA SER A 52 -6.03 -22.73 26.96
C SER A 52 -4.74 -22.37 26.21
N ASN A 53 -3.60 -22.95 26.59
CA ASN A 53 -2.33 -22.74 25.88
C ASN A 53 -2.41 -23.04 24.37
N GLY A 54 -3.11 -24.11 23.99
CA GLY A 54 -3.28 -24.47 22.58
C GLY A 54 -4.13 -23.45 21.81
N TYR A 55 -5.22 -22.99 22.41
CA TYR A 55 -6.10 -21.98 21.80
C TYR A 55 -5.45 -20.60 21.74
N GLU A 56 -4.73 -20.18 22.78
CA GLU A 56 -3.97 -18.93 22.80
C GLU A 56 -2.88 -18.92 21.73
N PHE A 57 -2.17 -20.04 21.56
CA PHE A 57 -1.19 -20.20 20.49
C PHE A 57 -1.82 -20.08 19.11
N GLU A 58 -2.94 -20.80 18.87
CA GLU A 58 -3.68 -20.70 17.61
C GLU A 58 -4.16 -19.27 17.35
N GLN A 59 -4.67 -18.60 18.38
CA GLN A 59 -5.17 -17.23 18.26
C GLN A 59 -4.04 -16.24 17.94
N SER A 60 -2.86 -16.39 18.54
CA SER A 60 -1.68 -15.57 18.20
C SER A 60 -1.28 -15.77 16.74
N ALA A 61 -1.18 -17.01 16.28
CA ALA A 61 -0.81 -17.31 14.90
C ALA A 61 -1.83 -16.76 13.89
N LEU A 62 -3.12 -16.76 14.25
CA LEU A 62 -4.18 -16.16 13.44
C LEU A 62 -4.10 -14.63 13.40
N LYS A 63 -3.75 -13.97 14.52
CA LYS A 63 -3.52 -12.51 14.56
C LYS A 63 -2.36 -12.11 13.65
N ASP A 64 -1.24 -12.84 13.70
CA ASP A 64 -0.09 -12.56 12.84
C ASP A 64 -0.45 -12.71 11.35
N LYS A 65 -1.21 -13.76 11.03
CA LYS A 65 -1.72 -13.98 9.67
C LYS A 65 -2.70 -12.90 9.22
N HIS A 66 -3.56 -12.42 10.13
CA HIS A 66 -4.49 -11.33 9.86
C HIS A 66 -3.74 -10.05 9.49
N THR A 67 -2.77 -9.64 10.31
CA THR A 67 -1.92 -8.48 10.06
C THR A 67 -1.23 -8.57 8.71
N ALA A 68 -0.57 -9.70 8.41
CA ALA A 68 0.12 -9.90 7.14
C ALA A 68 -0.82 -9.81 5.92
N LEU A 69 -2.02 -10.39 6.01
CA LEU A 69 -3.03 -10.33 4.93
C LEU A 69 -3.62 -8.92 4.78
N SER A 70 -3.82 -8.19 5.88
CA SER A 70 -4.30 -6.80 5.85
C SER A 70 -3.28 -5.90 5.17
N GLU A 71 -2.01 -5.96 5.60
CA GLU A 71 -0.94 -5.17 4.99
C GLU A 71 -0.76 -5.46 3.49
N GLN A 72 -0.94 -6.72 3.08
CA GLN A 72 -0.91 -7.08 1.67
C GLN A 72 -2.06 -6.44 0.88
N LEU A 73 -3.26 -6.38 1.47
CA LEU A 73 -4.41 -5.75 0.85
C LEU A 73 -4.29 -4.22 0.82
N ASP A 74 -3.77 -3.61 1.88
CA ASP A 74 -3.57 -2.17 1.96
C ASP A 74 -2.58 -1.71 0.89
N LYS A 75 -1.42 -2.39 0.78
CA LYS A 75 -0.45 -2.14 -0.30
C LYS A 75 -1.04 -2.33 -1.69
N ALA A 76 -1.93 -3.31 -1.86
CA ALA A 76 -2.61 -3.54 -3.13
C ALA A 76 -3.70 -2.51 -3.42
N THR A 77 -4.23 -1.81 -2.41
CA THR A 77 -5.34 -0.85 -2.55
C THR A 77 -4.81 0.58 -2.69
N GLU A 78 -3.77 0.95 -1.93
CA GLU A 78 -3.10 2.27 -2.01
C GLU A 78 -2.59 2.59 -3.42
N ALA A 79 -2.16 1.59 -4.19
CA ALA A 79 -1.71 1.78 -5.56
C ALA A 79 -2.85 2.11 -6.55
N TYR A 80 -4.07 1.63 -6.29
CA TYR A 80 -5.20 1.74 -7.22
C TYR A 80 -6.17 2.89 -6.84
N GLU A 81 -6.51 3.05 -5.55
CA GLU A 81 -7.39 4.14 -5.11
C GLU A 81 -6.76 5.54 -5.31
N ASN A 82 -5.43 5.61 -5.31
CA ASN A 82 -4.70 6.84 -5.62
C ASN A 82 -4.79 7.25 -7.11
N ILE A 83 -4.87 6.30 -8.04
CA ILE A 83 -4.91 6.62 -9.49
C ILE A 83 -6.29 7.17 -9.89
N ASP A 84 -7.39 6.55 -9.44
CA ASP A 84 -8.74 7.02 -9.79
C ASP A 84 -9.04 8.38 -9.16
N SER A 85 -8.56 8.61 -7.93
CA SER A 85 -8.65 9.90 -7.25
C SER A 85 -7.79 10.98 -7.94
N PHE A 86 -6.60 10.59 -8.42
CA PHE A 86 -5.70 11.46 -9.17
C PHE A 86 -6.26 11.83 -10.55
N MET A 87 -6.83 10.88 -11.28
CA MET A 87 -7.50 11.16 -12.56
C MET A 87 -8.70 12.10 -12.34
N SER A 88 -9.46 11.91 -11.26
CA SER A 88 -10.56 12.81 -10.89
C SER A 88 -10.10 14.21 -10.47
N LEU A 89 -8.87 14.36 -9.95
CA LEU A 89 -8.26 15.66 -9.65
C LEU A 89 -7.75 16.33 -10.94
N ILE A 90 -7.11 15.58 -11.84
CA ILE A 90 -6.68 16.08 -13.15
C ILE A 90 -7.89 16.54 -13.95
N ASP A 91 -8.96 15.75 -14.01
CA ASP A 91 -10.15 16.06 -14.82
C ASP A 91 -10.91 17.30 -14.31
N ARG A 92 -10.80 17.62 -13.02
CA ARG A 92 -11.31 18.88 -12.44
C ARG A 92 -10.44 20.10 -12.78
N HIS A 93 -9.21 19.86 -13.22
CA HIS A 93 -8.20 20.87 -13.49
C HIS A 93 -7.62 20.75 -14.91
N THR A 94 -8.30 20.10 -15.85
CA THR A 94 -7.86 19.97 -17.26
C THR A 94 -7.82 21.32 -17.99
N GLU A 95 -8.50 22.34 -17.47
CA GLU A 95 -8.38 23.75 -17.89
C GLU A 95 -7.54 24.61 -16.92
N ILE A 96 -6.35 24.13 -16.51
CA ILE A 96 -5.38 25.00 -15.80
C ILE A 96 -4.93 26.11 -16.75
N LYS A 97 -5.52 27.30 -16.63
CA LYS A 97 -5.05 28.51 -17.31
C LYS A 97 -3.77 29.08 -16.70
N GLU A 98 -3.57 28.89 -15.38
CA GLU A 98 -2.40 29.35 -14.64
C GLU A 98 -1.97 28.35 -13.57
N LEU A 99 -0.68 28.00 -13.56
CA LEU A 99 -0.06 27.16 -12.55
C LEU A 99 0.08 27.95 -11.25
N ASN A 100 -0.80 27.69 -10.28
CA ASN A 100 -0.75 28.36 -8.97
C ASN A 100 -0.14 27.45 -7.89
N ALA A 101 0.35 28.07 -6.81
CA ALA A 101 1.00 27.35 -5.71
C ALA A 101 0.07 26.34 -5.02
N LYS A 102 -1.24 26.61 -5.00
CA LYS A 102 -2.24 25.70 -4.41
C LYS A 102 -2.32 24.39 -5.20
N ILE A 103 -2.42 24.49 -6.52
CA ILE A 103 -2.43 23.37 -7.46
C ILE A 103 -1.12 22.59 -7.35
N LEU A 104 0.04 23.28 -7.40
CA LEU A 104 1.34 22.63 -7.24
C LEU A 104 1.44 21.82 -5.94
N ASN A 105 1.02 22.40 -4.81
CA ASN A 105 1.05 21.72 -3.52
C ASN A 105 0.02 20.60 -3.40
N GLU A 106 -1.04 20.59 -4.20
CA GLU A 106 -2.00 19.48 -4.26
C GLU A 106 -1.43 18.29 -5.04
N PHE A 107 -0.69 18.52 -6.12
CA PHE A 107 -0.22 17.46 -7.03
C PHE A 107 1.21 16.96 -6.75
N ILE A 108 2.10 17.82 -6.27
CA ILE A 108 3.52 17.52 -6.10
C ILE A 108 3.83 17.16 -4.65
N ASP A 109 4.52 16.04 -4.47
CA ASP A 109 5.07 15.59 -3.20
C ASP A 109 6.38 16.34 -2.89
N LYS A 110 7.31 16.32 -3.85
CA LYS A 110 8.59 17.03 -3.75
C LYS A 110 9.18 17.33 -5.12
N ILE A 111 10.05 18.33 -5.16
CA ILE A 111 10.86 18.71 -6.32
C ILE A 111 12.32 18.57 -5.91
N ILE A 112 13.06 17.72 -6.62
CA ILE A 112 14.50 17.55 -6.42
C ILE A 112 15.21 18.31 -7.52
N VAL A 113 15.99 19.31 -7.14
CA VAL A 113 16.80 20.11 -8.05
C VAL A 113 18.24 19.64 -7.93
N HIS A 114 18.80 19.13 -9.01
CA HIS A 114 20.17 18.63 -9.06
C HIS A 114 21.17 19.76 -9.31
N GLU A 115 22.45 19.43 -9.19
CA GLU A 115 23.53 20.35 -9.49
C GLU A 115 23.51 20.82 -10.95
N LYS A 116 24.05 22.02 -11.15
CA LYS A 116 24.10 22.68 -12.45
C LYS A 116 25.24 22.10 -13.27
N THR A 117 24.96 21.70 -14.50
CA THR A 117 25.94 21.19 -15.45
C THR A 117 26.22 22.21 -16.54
N GLU A 118 27.50 22.42 -16.85
CA GLU A 118 27.93 23.19 -18.01
C GLU A 118 28.05 22.24 -19.21
N ASN A 119 27.32 22.57 -20.26
CA ASN A 119 27.33 21.81 -21.50
C ASN A 119 28.57 22.23 -22.34
N PRO A 120 29.02 21.39 -23.29
CA PRO A 120 30.19 21.69 -24.14
C PRO A 120 30.06 22.98 -24.96
N ASP A 121 28.83 23.41 -25.25
CA ASP A 121 28.51 24.64 -25.99
C ASP A 121 28.55 25.92 -25.11
N GLY A 122 28.92 25.80 -23.82
CA GLY A 122 28.92 26.90 -22.86
C GLY A 122 27.56 27.25 -22.28
N SER A 123 26.48 26.55 -22.68
CA SER A 123 25.18 26.65 -22.04
C SER A 123 25.18 25.94 -20.69
N LYS A 124 24.27 26.32 -19.80
CA LYS A 124 24.15 25.70 -18.48
C LYS A 124 22.80 25.02 -18.34
N SER A 125 22.81 23.74 -18.01
CA SER A 125 21.62 22.91 -17.80
C SER A 125 21.47 22.55 -16.33
N GLN A 126 20.24 22.32 -15.88
CA GLN A 126 19.95 21.89 -14.51
C GLN A 126 18.83 20.87 -14.55
N ARG A 127 19.07 19.68 -14.00
CA ARG A 127 18.06 18.62 -13.93
C ARG A 127 17.10 18.89 -12.77
N VAL A 128 15.80 18.79 -13.05
CA VAL A 128 14.73 18.89 -12.05
C VAL A 128 13.91 17.61 -12.12
N ASP A 129 13.84 16.91 -10.99
CA ASP A 129 13.02 15.70 -10.83
C ASP A 129 11.79 16.05 -9.99
N ILE A 130 10.60 15.83 -10.57
CA ILE A 130 9.32 16.11 -9.90
C ILE A 130 8.70 14.80 -9.45
N TYR A 131 8.37 14.72 -8.16
CA TYR A 131 7.67 13.58 -7.56
C TYR A 131 6.22 14.00 -7.31
N TYR A 132 5.30 13.27 -7.91
CA TYR A 132 3.87 13.49 -7.75
C TYR A 132 3.33 12.63 -6.62
N LYS A 133 2.43 13.18 -5.79
CA LYS A 133 1.91 12.49 -4.59
C LYS A 133 1.26 11.13 -4.87
N PHE A 134 0.71 10.95 -6.07
CA PHE A 134 -0.17 9.82 -6.38
C PHE A 134 0.42 8.82 -7.40
N ILE A 135 1.56 9.16 -8.00
CA ILE A 135 2.18 8.43 -9.12
C ILE A 135 3.71 8.31 -8.97
N GLY A 136 4.31 9.02 -8.01
CA GLY A 136 5.75 9.01 -7.77
C GLY A 136 6.53 9.83 -8.79
N TYR A 137 7.75 9.39 -9.09
CA TYR A 137 8.61 10.03 -10.09
C TYR A 137 8.15 9.65 -11.50
N ILE A 138 7.91 10.66 -12.34
CA ILE A 138 7.70 10.47 -13.78
C ILE A 138 8.90 11.05 -14.50
N ASP A 139 9.62 10.22 -15.27
CA ASP A 139 10.51 10.74 -16.28
C ASP A 139 9.67 11.22 -17.47
N ILE A 140 9.60 12.54 -17.64
CA ILE A 140 8.83 13.19 -18.71
C ILE A 140 9.38 12.78 -20.09
N ARG A 141 10.66 12.40 -20.20
CA ARG A 141 11.27 11.95 -21.45
C ARG A 141 10.72 10.59 -21.86
N ASP A 142 10.59 9.67 -20.91
CA ASP A 142 9.99 8.35 -21.12
C ASP A 142 8.50 8.48 -21.49
N MET A 143 7.79 9.44 -20.88
CA MET A 143 6.36 9.66 -21.11
C MET A 143 6.05 10.30 -22.48
N LEU A 144 6.91 11.21 -22.96
CA LEU A 144 6.72 11.91 -24.24
C LEU A 144 7.41 11.22 -25.43
N GLY A 145 8.12 10.10 -25.20
CA GLY A 145 8.83 9.37 -26.25
C GLY A 145 9.89 10.22 -26.95
N LEU A 146 10.43 11.22 -26.26
CA LEU A 146 11.44 12.11 -26.82
C LEU A 146 12.78 11.36 -26.87
N GLN A 147 13.13 10.84 -28.05
CA GLN A 147 14.46 10.31 -28.30
C GLN A 147 15.49 11.43 -28.15
N MET A 148 16.58 11.11 -27.46
CA MET A 148 17.77 11.95 -27.37
C MET A 148 18.25 12.30 -28.78
N GLU A 149 18.10 13.56 -29.18
CA GLU A 149 18.98 14.12 -30.20
C GLU A 149 20.39 14.08 -29.58
N GLN A 150 21.22 13.18 -30.10
CA GLN A 150 22.64 13.15 -29.81
C GLN A 150 23.25 14.49 -30.26
N LEU A 151 23.69 15.29 -29.30
CA LEU A 151 24.68 16.36 -29.49
C LEU A 151 25.47 16.44 -28.16
N CYS A 152 26.78 16.28 -28.07
CA CYS A 152 27.85 15.89 -28.98
C CYS A 152 28.93 15.26 -28.08
N ASP A 153 29.38 14.04 -28.40
CA ASP A 153 30.75 13.64 -28.12
C ASP A 153 31.56 14.10 -29.35
N GLU A 154 32.39 15.13 -29.17
CA GLU A 154 33.74 15.32 -29.72
C GLU A 154 34.36 16.63 -29.22
#